data_AF-A0A7G6YHC6-F1
#
_entry.id   AF-A0A7G6YHC6-F1
#
_cell.length_a   1.000
_cell.length_b   1.000
_cell.length_c   1.000
_cell.angle_alpha   90.00
_cell.angle_beta   90.00
_cell.angle_gamma   90.00
#
_symmetry.space_group_name_H-M   'P 1'
#
loop_
_entity.id
_entity.type
_entity.pdbx_description
1 polymer ?
#
loop_
_entity_poly.entity_id
_entity_poly.type
_entity_poly.pdbx_seq_one_letter_code
_entity_poly.pdbx_strand_id
1 'polypeptide(L)' 'MAWKYRTGAPWRDVPERFGKWNSIYKRFNRWAEDGTWEKLLAEVQ' A
#
# COMPACT_ATOMS: atom_id res chain seq x y z
N MET A 1 -2.43 -0.98 -3.58
CA MET A 1 -2.71 -0.60 -2.18
C MET A 1 -4.18 -0.69 -1.81
N ALA A 2 -5.10 -0.33 -2.70
CA ALA A 2 -6.54 -0.47 -2.45
C ALA A 2 -6.95 -1.84 -1.88
N TRP A 3 -6.30 -2.93 -2.29
CA TRP A 3 -6.51 -4.25 -1.68
C TRP A 3 -6.30 -4.25 -0.16
N LYS A 4 -5.17 -3.72 0.34
CA LYS A 4 -4.86 -3.70 1.79
C LYS A 4 -5.88 -2.91 2.59
N TYR A 5 -6.33 -1.78 2.06
CA TYR A 5 -7.37 -0.96 2.68
C TYR A 5 -8.75 -1.64 2.67
N ARG A 6 -9.07 -2.37 1.60
CA ARG A 6 -10.35 -3.09 1.46
C ARG A 6 -10.41 -4.37 2.30
N THR A 7 -9.31 -5.09 2.44
CA THR A 7 -9.31 -6.42 3.07
C THR A 7 -8.83 -6.41 4.51
N GLY A 8 -8.01 -5.44 4.93
CA GLY A 8 -7.38 -5.44 6.26
C GLY A 8 -6.37 -6.57 6.49
N ALA A 9 -6.27 -7.53 5.56
CA ALA A 9 -5.48 -8.76 5.71
C ALA A 9 -3.98 -8.48 5.92
N PRO A 10 -3.24 -9.39 6.59
CA PRO A 10 -1.79 -9.31 6.73
C PRO A 10 -1.08 -9.16 5.38
N TRP A 11 0.06 -8.46 5.35
CA TRP A 11 0.86 -8.31 4.13
C TRP A 11 1.34 -9.66 3.57
N ARG A 12 1.55 -10.65 4.43
CA ARG A 12 1.96 -12.00 4.01
C ARG A 12 0.92 -12.72 3.15
N ASP A 13 -0.34 -12.31 3.24
CA ASP A 13 -1.46 -12.92 2.53
C ASP A 13 -1.79 -12.18 1.23
N VAL A 14 -0.92 -11.25 0.80
CA VAL A 14 -1.08 -10.57 -0.49
C VAL A 14 -1.03 -11.62 -1.60
N PRO A 15 -2.05 -11.66 -2.48
CA PRO A 15 -2.04 -12.57 -3.61
C PRO A 15 -0.81 -12.37 -4.50
N GLU A 16 -0.17 -13.48 -4.89
CA GLU A 16 1.08 -13.46 -5.66
C GLU A 16 0.98 -12.70 -6.99
N ARG A 17 -0.23 -12.59 -7.57
CA ARG A 17 -0.52 -11.75 -8.75
C ARG A 17 -0.14 -10.27 -8.58
N PHE A 18 -0.06 -9.78 -7.35
CA PHE A 18 0.38 -8.40 -7.06
C PHE A 18 1.90 -8.28 -6.90
N GLY A 19 2.62 -9.41 -6.92
CA GLY A 19 4.05 -9.50 -6.70
C GLY A 19 4.43 -9.77 -5.24
N LYS A 20 5.73 -9.71 -4.96
CA LYS A 20 6.28 -10.03 -3.64
C LYS A 20 5.78 -9.05 -2.59
N TRP A 21 5.14 -9.58 -1.55
CA TRP A 21 4.57 -8.77 -0.46
C TRP A 21 5.59 -7.82 0.20
N ASN A 22 6.85 -8.22 0.32
CA ASN A 22 7.90 -7.41 0.97
C ASN A 22 8.19 -6.13 0.17
N SER A 23 8.23 -6.21 -1.16
CA SER A 23 8.41 -5.04 -2.03
C SER A 23 7.22 -4.08 -1.93
N ILE A 24 6.00 -4.62 -1.85
CA ILE A 24 4.77 -3.83 -1.70
C ILE A 24 4.75 -3.13 -0.34
N TYR A 25 5.09 -3.86 0.72
CA TYR A 25 5.21 -3.32 2.08
C TYR A 25 6.25 -2.19 2.16
N LYS A 26 7.45 -2.40 1.61
CA LYS A 26 8.50 -1.36 1.60
C LYS A 26 8.04 -0.10 0.86
N ARG A 27 7.35 -0.24 -0.27
CA ARG A 27 6.77 0.90 -0.99
C ARG A 27 5.67 1.57 -0.16
N PHE A 28 4.82 0.80 0.50
CA PHE A 28 3.78 1.33 1.38
C PHE A 28 4.37 2.20 2.49
N ASN A 29 5.40 1.69 3.17
CA ASN A 29 6.03 2.42 4.26
C ASN A 29 6.72 3.68 3.76
N ARG A 30 7.43 3.60 2.63
CA ARG A 30 8.07 4.77 2.01
C ARG A 30 7.07 5.88 1.71
N TRP A 31 5.91 5.53 1.15
CA TRP A 31 4.86 6.50 0.84
C TRP A 31 4.21 7.14 2.07
N ALA A 32 4.24 6.44 3.21
CA ALA A 32 3.81 7.00 4.49
C ALA A 32 4.88 7.92 5.09
N GLU A 33 6.15 7.58 4.91
CA GLU A 33 7.27 8.40 5.40
C GLU A 33 7.48 9.69 4.58
N ASP A 34 7.29 9.64 3.26
CA ASP A 34 7.57 10.76 2.34
C ASP A 34 6.35 11.67 2.05
N GLY A 35 5.23 11.42 2.72
CA GLY A 35 4.00 12.20 2.59
C GLY A 35 3.24 11.95 1.29
N THR A 36 3.58 10.90 0.53
CA THR A 36 2.90 10.58 -0.74
C THR A 36 1.44 10.23 -0.52
N TRP A 37 1.09 9.60 0.61
CA TRP A 37 -0.29 9.25 0.90
C TRP A 37 -1.20 10.47 1.03
N GLU A 38 -0.72 11.49 1.72
CA GLU A 38 -1.39 12.76 1.94
C GLU A 38 -1.58 13.50 0.61
N LYS A 39 -0.56 13.50 -0.25
CA LYS A 39 -0.64 14.09 -1.60
C LYS A 39 -1.67 13.37 -2.47
N LEU A 40 -1.66 12.04 -2.48
CA LEU A 40 -2.61 11.25 -3.25
C LEU A 40 -4.04 11.42 -2.75
N LEU A 41 -4.26 11.53 -1.43
CA LEU A 41 -5.57 11.80 -0.86
C LEU A 41 -6.07 13.22 -1.19
N ALA A 42 -5.17 14.20 -1.21
CA ALA A 42 -5.51 15.58 -1.55
C ALA A 42 -5.95 15.75 -3.03
N GLU A 43 -5.42 14.97 -3.97
CA GLU A 43 -5.82 15.05 -5.39
C GLU A 43 -7.11 14.27 -5.73
N VAL A 44 -7.55 13.37 -4.85
CA VAL A 44 -8.74 12.53 -5.09
C VAL A 44 -10.02 13.19 -4.54
N GLN A 45 -9.92 14.36 -3.90
CA GLN A 45 -11.04 15.08 -3.29
C GLN A 45 -11.62 16.19 -4.18
#